data_AF-A0A925XKJ4-F1
#
_entry.id   AF-A0A925XKJ4-F1
#
_cell.length_a   1.000
_cell.length_b   1.000
_cell.length_c   1.000
_cell.angle_alpha   90.00
_cell.angle_beta   90.00
_cell.angle_gamma   90.00
#
_symmetry.space_group_name_H-M   'P 1'
#
loop_
_entity.id
_entity.type
_entity.pdbx_description
1 polymer ?
#
loop_
_entity_poly.entity_id
_entity_poly.type
_entity_poly.pdbx_seq_one_letter_code
_entity_poly.pdbx_strand_id
1 'polypeptide(L)' 'MNLTLQIWRQAGPNKPGALKSYQLSGISTDMSFLEMLDVLNEQLIARGEEPVAFDHDCREGICGTCGVMING' A
#
# COMPACT_ATOMS: atom_id res chain seq x y z
N MET A 1 -10.87 9.85 -7.26
CA MET A 1 -10.79 10.49 -5.93
C MET A 1 -9.35 10.80 -5.58
N ASN A 2 -9.13 11.74 -4.66
CA ASN A 2 -7.81 12.06 -4.13
C ASN A 2 -7.74 11.58 -2.68
N LEU A 3 -6.72 10.79 -2.36
CA LEU A 3 -6.54 10.17 -1.06
C LEU A 3 -5.14 10.43 -0.53
N THR A 4 -5.02 10.51 0.79
CA THR A 4 -3.72 10.48 1.47
C THR A 4 -3.62 9.17 2.24
N LEU A 5 -2.65 8.34 1.90
CA LEU A 5 -2.34 7.11 2.62
C LEU A 5 -1.18 7.37 3.58
N GLN A 6 -1.35 6.96 4.84
CA GLN A 6 -0.25 6.88 5.80
C GLN A 6 0.13 5.40 5.95
N ILE A 7 1.30 5.03 5.48
CA ILE A 7 1.74 3.63 5.43
C ILE A 7 2.98 3.45 6.30
N TRP A 8 2.99 2.42 7.14
CA TRP A 8 4.15 2.06 7.94
C TRP A 8 5.28 1.56 7.04
N ARG A 9 6.46 2.15 7.16
CA ARG A 9 7.67 1.79 6.40
C ARG A 9 8.79 1.44 7.36
N GLN A 10 9.42 0.29 7.13
CA GLN A 10 10.55 -0.17 7.92
C GLN A 10 11.45 -1.04 7.03
N ALA A 11 12.72 -0.64 6.85
CA ALA A 11 13.65 -1.31 5.93
C ALA A 11 14.20 -2.66 6.46
N GLY A 12 13.82 -3.05 7.69
CA GLY A 12 14.25 -4.31 8.28
C GLY A 12 14.04 -4.36 9.80
N PRO A 13 14.24 -5.53 10.42
CA PRO A 13 13.88 -5.77 11.82
C PRO A 13 14.64 -4.91 12.82
N ASN A 14 15.86 -4.50 12.47
CA ASN A 14 16.75 -3.69 13.34
C ASN A 14 16.77 -2.20 12.97
N LYS A 15 15.86 -1.75 12.11
CA LYS A 15 15.75 -0.35 11.69
C LYS A 15 14.49 0.27 12.29
N PRO A 16 14.51 1.54 12.70
CA PRO A 16 13.30 2.23 13.14
C PRO A 16 12.31 2.32 11.97
N GLY A 17 11.04 2.05 12.26
CA GLY A 17 9.95 2.26 11.32
C GLY A 17 9.30 3.64 11.51
N ALA A 18 8.55 4.08 10.50
CA ALA A 18 7.77 5.31 10.58
C ALA A 18 6.58 5.26 9.61
N LEU A 19 5.52 5.99 9.94
CA LEU A 19 4.46 6.29 8.97
C LEU A 19 4.99 7.26 7.91
N LYS A 20 4.83 6.91 6.64
CA LYS A 20 5.10 7.76 5.49
C LYS A 20 3.79 8.11 4.78
N SER A 21 3.66 9.38 4.41
CA SER A 21 2.46 9.90 3.74
C SER A 21 2.63 9.88 2.23
N TYR A 22 1.65 9.34 1.52
CA TYR A 22 1.59 9.31 0.06
C TYR A 22 0.27 9.92 -0.41
N GLN A 23 0.36 10.82 -1.39
CA GLN A 23 -0.81 11.42 -2.03
C GLN A 23 -1.10 10.68 -3.32
N LEU A 24 -2.31 10.14 -3.41
CA LEU A 24 -2.80 9.45 -4.60
C LEU A 24 -3.92 10.27 -5.21
N SER A 25 -3.90 10.38 -6.53
CA SER A 25 -4.95 11.01 -7.32
C SER A 25 -5.44 10.04 -8.40
N GLY A 26 -6.64 10.28 -8.91
CA GLY A 26 -7.22 9.43 -9.98
C GLY A 26 -7.71 8.06 -9.53
N ILE A 27 -7.84 7.81 -8.22
CA ILE A 27 -8.32 6.54 -7.69
C ILE A 27 -9.82 6.37 -7.97
N SER A 28 -10.26 5.22 -8.50
CA SER A 28 -11.68 4.93 -8.69
C SER A 28 -12.36 4.55 -7.36
N THR A 29 -13.63 4.87 -7.20
CA THR A 29 -14.46 4.36 -6.09
C THR A 29 -14.67 2.85 -6.15
N ASP A 30 -14.51 2.26 -7.33
CA ASP A 30 -14.72 0.82 -7.56
C ASP A 30 -13.45 0.00 -7.32
N MET A 31 -12.31 0.65 -7.08
CA MET A 31 -11.05 -0.02 -6.76
C MET A 31 -11.07 -0.57 -5.34
N SER A 32 -10.58 -1.79 -5.19
CA SER A 32 -10.21 -2.36 -3.90
C SER A 32 -9.00 -1.64 -3.29
N PHE A 33 -8.80 -1.81 -1.97
CA PHE A 33 -7.63 -1.26 -1.30
C PHE A 33 -6.30 -1.83 -1.82
N LEU A 34 -6.27 -3.10 -2.23
CA LEU A 34 -5.07 -3.72 -2.78
C LEU A 34 -4.70 -3.14 -4.15
N GLU A 35 -5.68 -2.86 -5.01
CA GLU A 35 -5.44 -2.17 -6.28
C GLU A 35 -4.93 -0.73 -6.07
N MET A 36 -5.39 -0.04 -5.02
CA MET A 36 -4.82 1.27 -4.67
C MET A 36 -3.33 1.17 -4.28
N LEU A 37 -2.94 0.10 -3.58
CA LEU A 37 -1.53 -0.14 -3.25
C LEU A 37 -0.71 -0.50 -4.49
N ASP A 38 -1.28 -1.23 -5.45
CA ASP A 38 -0.63 -1.52 -6.73
C ASP A 38 -0.34 -0.21 -7.50
N VAL A 39 -1.31 0.69 -7.61
CA VAL A 39 -1.13 2.01 -8.24
C VAL A 39 -0.04 2.83 -7.54
N LEU A 40 -0.02 2.82 -6.20
CA LEU A 40 1.05 3.48 -5.45
C LEU A 40 2.42 2.87 -5.76
N ASN A 41 2.50 1.54 -5.82
CA ASN A 41 3.74 0.84 -6.11
C ASN A 41 4.26 1.15 -7.52
N GLU A 42 3.39 1.21 -8.52
CA GLU A 42 3.76 1.65 -9.87
C GLU A 42 4.36 3.06 -9.87
N GLN A 43 3.76 3.99 -9.13
CA GLN A 43 4.28 5.36 -9.00
C GLN A 43 5.63 5.41 -8.27
N LEU A 44 5.82 4.62 -7.22
CA LEU A 44 7.10 4.54 -6.50
C LEU A 44 8.19 3.97 -7.39
N ILE A 45 7.91 2.88 -8.10
CA ILE A 45 8.84 2.25 -9.05
C ILE A 45 9.23 3.24 -10.14
N ALA A 46 8.27 3.99 -10.70
CA ALA A 46 8.54 5.01 -11.72
C ALA A 46 9.46 6.15 -11.21
N ARG A 47 9.45 6.43 -9.90
CA ARG A 47 10.34 7.40 -9.25
C ARG A 47 11.68 6.80 -8.79
N GLY A 48 11.90 5.50 -9.00
CA GLY A 48 13.07 4.78 -8.49
C GLY A 48 13.06 4.57 -6.98
N GLU A 49 11.88 4.66 -6.35
CA GLU A 49 11.66 4.41 -4.94
C GLU A 49 11.25 2.96 -4.69
N GLU A 50 11.49 2.48 -3.47
CA GLU A 50 11.14 1.13 -3.07
C GLU A 50 9.62 0.98 -2.89
N PRO A 51 8.97 -0.01 -3.53
CA PRO A 51 7.54 -0.23 -3.40
C PRO A 51 7.14 -0.61 -1.96
N VAL A 52 5.86 -0.48 -1.63
CA VAL A 52 5.27 -1.00 -0.40
C VAL A 52 5.19 -2.52 -0.51
N ALA A 53 5.91 -3.21 0.38
CA ALA A 53 5.81 -4.64 0.55
C ALA A 53 4.57 -5.00 1.38
N PHE A 54 3.76 -5.91 0.86
CA PHE A 54 2.62 -6.52 1.55
C PHE A 54 2.34 -7.89 0.94
N ASP A 55 1.84 -8.81 1.74
CA ASP A 55 1.46 -10.14 1.27
C ASP A 55 0.13 -10.07 0.53
N HIS A 56 0.01 -10.76 -0.60
CA HIS A 56 -1.22 -10.87 -1.36
C HIS A 56 -1.30 -12.20 -2.11
N ASP A 57 -2.50 -12.69 -2.39
CA ASP A 57 -2.70 -13.89 -3.22
C ASP A 57 -4.06 -13.84 -3.95
N CYS A 58 -5.12 -14.45 -3.42
CA CYS A 58 -6.40 -14.64 -4.14
C CYS A 58 -7.16 -13.35 -4.52
N ARG A 59 -6.94 -12.24 -3.81
CA ARG A 59 -7.61 -10.92 -4.01
C ARG A 59 -9.15 -10.94 -3.97
N GLU A 60 -9.76 -12.03 -3.53
CA GLU A 60 -11.21 -12.23 -3.45
C GLU A 60 -11.70 -12.48 -2.00
N GLY A 61 -10.82 -12.28 -1.01
CA GLY A 61 -11.17 -12.34 0.41
C GLY A 61 -11.27 -13.75 1.01
N ILE A 62 -10.72 -14.78 0.35
CA ILE A 62 -10.84 -16.19 0.79
C ILE A 62 -9.61 -16.67 1.57
N CYS A 63 -8.39 -16.43 1.07
CA CYS A 63 -7.18 -17.08 1.58
C CYS A 63 -6.61 -16.50 2.90
N GLY A 64 -7.00 -15.26 3.27
CA GLY A 64 -6.48 -14.58 4.47
C GLY A 64 -5.06 -13.98 4.36
N THR A 65 -4.37 -14.11 3.22
CA THR A 65 -2.98 -13.64 3.03
C THR A 65 -2.83 -12.13 3.15
N CYS A 66 -3.77 -11.35 2.61
CA CYS A 66 -3.68 -9.89 2.54
C CYS A 66 -4.16 -9.16 3.81
N GLY A 67 -3.88 -9.74 4.99
CA GLY A 67 -4.24 -9.15 6.28
C GLY A 67 -3.39 -7.93 6.59
N VAL A 68 -4.01 -6.75 6.65
CA VAL A 68 -3.38 -5.49 7.05
C VAL A 68 -4.30 -4.71 7.98
N MET A 69 -3.72 -3.84 8.80
CA MET A 69 -4.50 -2.89 9.60
C MET A 69 -4.89 -1.71 8.70
N ILE A 70 -6.19 -1.41 8.63
CA ILE A 70 -6.74 -0.26 7.90
C ILE A 70 -7.57 0.58 8.88
N ASN A 71 -7.12 1.80 9.15
CA ASN A 71 -7.77 2.75 10.07
C ASN A 71 -8.10 2.15 11.46
N GLY A 72 -7.14 1.43 12.07
CA GLY A 72 -7.21 0.83 13.40
C GLY A 72 -5.89 0.88 14.16
#